data_AF-A0A1Q6U9D6-F1
#
_entry.id   AF-A0A1Q6U9D6-F1
#
_cell.length_a   1.000
_cell.length_b   1.000
_cell.length_c   1.000
_cell.angle_alpha   90.00
_cell.angle_beta   90.00
_cell.angle_gamma   90.00
#
_symmetry.space_group_name_H-M   'P 1'
#
loop_
_entity.id
_entity.type
_entity.pdbx_description
1 polymer ?
#
loop_
_entity_poly.entity_id
_entity_poly.type
_entity_poly.pdbx_seq_one_letter_code
_entity_poly.pdbx_strand_id
1 'polypeptide(L)'
;MKNDGYIDKAECLRRGYVRKSRGIYKMSLLEKYAARGWLELGDPKYSREDRLRAAKRLQKDCEMSHFMSVGVSGTREKVDGKGKNADDVEAICKARERYFAAVKQIPEEFWPVVREVCLENREAVLTEKAGGRRKQEMSYAAKRDLCRGLDRLIRYYWSV
;
A
#
# COMPACT_ATOMS: atom_id res chain seq x y z
N MET A 1 11.56 36.15 -3.75
CA MET A 1 12.29 35.13 -2.98
C MET A 1 11.25 34.22 -2.32
N LYS A 2 11.23 32.92 -2.64
CA LYS A 2 10.41 31.98 -1.87
C LYS A 2 11.12 31.80 -0.53
N ASN A 3 10.42 32.09 0.57
CA ASN A 3 10.95 31.78 1.90
C ASN A 3 11.13 30.26 1.98
N ASP A 4 12.37 29.79 1.91
CA ASP A 4 12.77 28.42 2.25
C ASP A 4 12.72 28.25 3.78
N GLY A 5 11.57 28.59 4.36
CA GLY A 5 11.33 28.55 5.79
C GLY A 5 11.34 27.11 6.27
N TYR A 6 12.10 26.86 7.33
CA TYR A 6 12.04 25.61 8.08
C TYR A 6 10.57 25.30 8.43
N ILE A 7 10.07 24.16 7.96
CA ILE A 7 8.76 23.66 8.38
C ILE A 7 8.87 23.09 9.80
N ASP A 8 7.89 23.41 10.65
CA ASP A 8 7.90 22.93 12.03
C ASP A 8 7.62 21.41 12.13
N LYS A 9 7.78 20.86 13.34
CA LYS A 9 7.59 19.43 13.60
C LYS A 9 6.15 18.96 13.34
N ALA A 10 5.15 19.79 13.62
CA ALA A 10 3.74 19.45 13.41
C ALA A 10 3.42 19.40 11.91
N GLU A 11 3.96 20.34 11.15
CA GLU A 11 3.85 20.42 9.70
C GLU A 11 4.57 19.25 9.01
N CYS A 12 5.74 18.84 9.52
CA CYS A 12 6.41 17.62 9.09
C CYS A 12 5.49 16.40 9.27
N LEU A 13 4.94 16.20 10.47
CA LEU A 13 4.02 15.08 10.77
C LEU A 13 2.77 15.12 9.89
N ARG A 14 2.17 16.29 9.69
CA ARG A 14 1.00 16.47 8.82
C ARG A 14 1.28 16.04 7.38
N ARG A 15 2.46 16.38 6.86
CA ARG A 15 2.95 15.96 5.53
C ARG A 15 3.38 14.48 5.49
N GLY A 16 3.55 13.84 6.64
CA GLY A 16 3.96 12.44 6.80
C GLY A 16 5.46 12.24 6.90
N TYR A 17 6.22 13.26 7.30
CA TYR A 17 7.63 13.13 7.59
C TYR A 17 7.84 12.82 9.07
N VAL A 18 8.55 11.73 9.35
CA VAL A 18 8.92 11.30 10.71
C VAL A 18 10.42 11.09 10.80
N ARG A 19 11.03 11.46 11.92
CA ARG A 19 12.46 11.25 12.17
C ARG A 19 12.67 9.82 12.69
N LYS A 20 13.46 9.02 11.97
CA LYS A 20 13.94 7.69 12.38
C LYS A 20 15.44 7.76 12.66
N SER A 21 16.03 6.70 13.23
CA SER A 21 17.47 6.63 13.54
C SER A 21 18.37 6.91 12.32
N ARG A 22 17.90 6.59 11.11
CA ARG A 22 18.63 6.80 9.84
C ARG A 22 18.29 8.12 9.12
N GLY A 23 17.54 9.03 9.74
CA GLY A 23 17.18 10.32 9.16
C GLY A 23 15.68 10.55 9.00
N ILE A 24 15.30 11.42 8.07
CA ILE A 24 13.89 11.76 7.80
C ILE A 24 13.28 10.69 6.90
N TYR A 25 12.17 10.11 7.35
CA TYR A 25 11.40 9.10 6.62
C TYR A 25 10.05 9.68 6.20
N LYS A 26 9.68 9.48 4.93
CA LYS A 26 8.35 9.82 4.40
C LYS A 26 7.43 8.61 4.52
N MET A 27 6.38 8.75 5.31
CA MET A 27 5.34 7.74 5.50
C MET A 27 4.57 7.49 4.21
N SER A 28 4.30 6.22 3.94
CA SER A 28 3.28 5.80 2.98
C SER A 28 1.89 6.29 3.41
N LEU A 29 0.95 6.32 2.48
CA LEU A 29 -0.45 6.67 2.73
C LEU A 29 -1.07 5.73 3.76
N LEU A 30 -0.79 4.43 3.66
CA LEU A 30 -1.27 3.44 4.62
C LEU A 30 -0.74 3.71 6.03
N GLU A 31 0.55 4.06 6.18
CA GLU A 31 1.11 4.44 7.48
C GLU A 31 0.48 5.73 8.01
N LYS A 32 0.18 6.71 7.14
CA LYS A 32 -0.58 7.90 7.54
C LYS A 32 -1.96 7.53 8.03
N TYR A 33 -2.62 6.56 7.39
CA TYR A 33 -3.92 6.05 7.81
C TYR A 33 -3.84 5.38 9.18
N ALA A 34 -2.82 4.55 9.42
CA ALA A 34 -2.57 3.92 10.71
C ALA A 34 -2.35 4.97 11.82
N ALA A 35 -1.49 5.96 11.57
CA ALA A 35 -1.17 7.00 12.55
C ALA A 35 -2.37 7.90 12.90
N ARG A 36 -3.35 8.03 11.98
CA ARG A 36 -4.59 8.77 12.16
C ARG A 36 -5.75 7.91 12.70
N GLY A 37 -5.50 6.63 13.02
CA GLY A 37 -6.53 5.71 13.54
C GLY A 37 -7.51 5.19 12.49
N TRP A 38 -7.29 5.46 11.20
CA TRP A 38 -8.19 5.01 10.13
C TRP A 38 -8.19 3.50 9.93
N LEU A 39 -7.12 2.82 10.34
CA LEU A 39 -7.03 1.36 10.30
C LEU A 39 -7.72 0.67 11.48
N GLU A 40 -8.36 1.42 12.38
CA GLU A 40 -9.19 0.87 13.47
C GLU A 40 -10.66 0.68 13.07
N LEU A 41 -11.04 1.08 11.84
CA LEU A 41 -12.43 1.02 11.35
C LEU A 41 -12.89 -0.39 10.91
N GLY A 42 -12.01 -1.39 10.97
CA GLY A 42 -12.29 -2.76 10.53
C GLY A 42 -12.86 -3.65 11.63
N ASP A 43 -12.73 -4.96 11.44
CA ASP A 43 -13.03 -5.98 12.44
C ASP A 43 -12.19 -5.75 13.72
N PRO A 44 -12.82 -5.53 14.90
CA PRO A 44 -12.10 -5.27 16.15
C PRO A 44 -11.16 -6.40 16.57
N LYS A 45 -11.31 -7.61 16.01
CA LYS A 45 -10.40 -8.73 16.24
C LYS A 45 -8.96 -8.44 15.79
N TYR A 46 -8.79 -7.54 14.83
CA TYR A 46 -7.49 -7.22 14.26
C TYR A 46 -7.06 -5.80 14.59
N SER A 47 -5.80 -5.68 15.01
CA SER A 47 -5.18 -4.38 15.30
C SER A 47 -4.79 -3.65 14.01
N ARG A 48 -4.59 -2.33 14.10
CA ARG A 48 -3.95 -1.56 13.02
C ARG A 48 -2.59 -2.14 12.61
N GLU A 49 -1.82 -2.71 13.55
CA GLU A 49 -0.53 -3.33 13.28
C GLU A 49 -0.69 -4.61 12.45
N ASP A 50 -1.73 -5.41 12.67
CA ASP A 50 -2.03 -6.58 11.86
C ASP A 50 -2.35 -6.17 10.42
N ARG A 51 -3.19 -5.14 10.25
CA ARG A 51 -3.52 -4.59 8.93
C ARG A 51 -2.30 -4.07 8.18
N LEU A 52 -1.40 -3.37 8.89
CA LEU A 52 -0.12 -2.93 8.33
C LEU A 52 0.77 -4.12 7.91
N ARG A 53 0.85 -5.18 8.72
CA ARG A 53 1.66 -6.37 8.39
C ARG A 53 1.08 -7.13 7.19
N ALA A 54 -0.24 -7.30 7.11
CA ALA A 54 -0.90 -7.88 5.94
C ALA A 54 -0.59 -7.10 4.66
N ALA A 55 -0.77 -5.78 4.70
CA ALA A 55 -0.51 -4.93 3.54
C ALA A 55 0.95 -4.98 3.10
N LYS A 56 1.90 -4.94 4.04
CA LYS A 56 3.34 -5.08 3.74
C LYS A 56 3.68 -6.43 3.13
N ARG A 57 3.03 -7.51 3.58
CA ARG A 57 3.22 -8.84 2.99
C ARG A 57 2.71 -8.89 1.55
N LEU A 58 1.51 -8.33 1.29
CA LEU A 58 0.98 -8.19 -0.06
C LEU A 58 1.89 -7.35 -0.97
N GLN A 59 2.39 -6.20 -0.48
CA GLN A 59 3.35 -5.35 -1.19
C GLN A 59 4.59 -6.15 -1.58
N LYS A 60 5.18 -6.87 -0.61
CA LYS A 60 6.38 -7.67 -0.84
C LYS A 60 6.15 -8.75 -1.92
N ASP A 61 5.03 -9.47 -1.86
CA ASP A 61 4.68 -10.48 -2.87
C ASP A 61 4.45 -9.84 -4.26
N CYS A 62 3.90 -8.62 -4.31
CA CYS A 62 3.73 -7.85 -5.56
C CYS A 62 5.06 -7.31 -6.13
N GLU A 63 6.00 -6.90 -5.27
CA GLU A 63 7.32 -6.43 -5.69
C GLU A 63 8.16 -7.60 -6.23
N MET A 64 8.20 -8.73 -5.50
CA MET A 64 8.95 -9.92 -5.89
C MET A 64 8.39 -10.60 -7.15
N SER A 65 7.12 -10.39 -7.48
CA SER A 65 6.50 -10.95 -8.68
C SER A 65 6.90 -10.21 -9.98
N HIS A 66 7.59 -9.07 -9.85
CA HIS A 66 8.00 -8.20 -10.96
C HIS A 66 6.85 -7.67 -11.83
N PHE A 67 5.59 -7.68 -11.35
CA PHE A 67 4.46 -7.11 -12.11
C PHE A 67 4.64 -5.61 -12.39
N MET A 68 5.21 -4.88 -11.45
CA MET A 68 5.40 -3.42 -11.56
C MET A 68 6.65 -3.01 -12.38
N SER A 69 7.56 -3.95 -12.67
CA SER A 69 8.76 -3.69 -13.50
C SER A 69 8.50 -3.80 -15.02
N VAL A 70 7.27 -4.09 -15.44
CA VAL A 70 6.91 -4.14 -16.87
C VAL A 70 6.62 -2.73 -17.45
N GLY A 71 6.61 -1.70 -16.60
CA GLY A 71 6.50 -0.30 -17.02
C GLY A 71 7.76 0.49 -16.70
N VAL A 72 8.33 1.13 -17.74
CA VAL A 72 9.51 2.00 -17.75
C VAL A 72 10.83 1.30 -18.09
N SER A 73 11.11 1.19 -19.39
CA SER A 73 12.39 1.61 -19.98
C SER A 73 12.32 1.61 -21.51
N GLY A 74 12.11 2.79 -22.10
CA GLY A 74 12.47 3.10 -23.48
C GLY A 74 13.98 3.32 -23.66
N THR A 75 14.80 2.82 -22.73
CA THR A 75 16.25 2.78 -22.83
C THR A 75 16.65 1.32 -22.97
N ARG A 76 17.18 0.96 -24.14
CA ARG A 76 17.76 -0.35 -24.43
C ARG A 76 18.63 -0.79 -23.25
N GLU A 77 18.19 -1.83 -22.53
CA GLU A 77 19.06 -2.58 -21.63
C GLU A 77 20.23 -3.11 -22.47
N LYS A 78 21.46 -2.71 -22.09
CA LYS A 78 22.63 -3.48 -22.49
C LYS A 78 22.49 -4.84 -21.80
N VAL A 79 22.13 -5.84 -22.57
CA VAL A 79 22.06 -7.23 -22.15
C VAL A 79 23.50 -7.71 -21.93
N ASP A 80 24.02 -7.52 -20.72
CA ASP A 80 25.07 -8.42 -20.25
C ASP A 80 24.41 -9.79 -20.08
N GLY A 81 24.87 -10.77 -20.86
CA GLY A 81 24.28 -12.10 -21.03
C GLY A 81 24.33 -13.01 -19.80
N LYS A 82 24.02 -12.50 -18.60
CA LYS A 82 23.63 -13.32 -17.45
C LYS A 82 22.12 -13.41 -17.45
N GLY A 83 21.59 -14.47 -18.06
CA GLY A 83 20.19 -14.83 -17.89
C GLY A 83 19.84 -14.90 -16.40
N LYS A 84 18.61 -14.53 -16.03
CA LYS A 84 18.12 -14.69 -14.65
C LYS A 84 18.35 -16.14 -14.25
N ASN A 85 18.96 -16.38 -13.09
CA ASN A 85 19.25 -17.73 -12.64
C ASN A 85 17.92 -18.48 -12.48
N ALA A 86 17.90 -19.81 -12.66
CA ALA A 86 16.68 -20.61 -12.52
C ALA A 86 15.98 -20.37 -11.16
N ASP A 87 16.78 -20.18 -10.11
CA ASP A 87 16.31 -19.85 -8.76
C ASP A 87 15.56 -18.52 -8.69
N ASP A 88 15.99 -17.51 -9.48
CA ASP A 88 15.29 -16.22 -9.56
C ASP A 88 13.92 -16.41 -10.22
N VAL A 89 13.84 -17.24 -11.27
CA VAL A 89 12.59 -17.52 -11.97
C VAL A 89 11.60 -18.24 -11.05
N GLU A 90 12.07 -19.24 -10.30
CA GLU A 90 11.23 -19.98 -9.36
C GLU A 90 10.71 -19.08 -8.23
N ALA A 91 11.58 -18.22 -7.67
CA ALA A 91 11.19 -17.26 -6.64
C ALA A 91 10.10 -16.29 -7.14
N ILE A 92 10.23 -15.81 -8.38
CA ILE A 92 9.24 -14.94 -9.04
C ILE A 92 7.91 -15.67 -9.21
N CYS A 93 7.93 -16.91 -9.72
CA CYS A 93 6.71 -17.71 -9.91
C CYS A 93 5.98 -17.93 -8.57
N LYS A 94 6.70 -18.32 -7.52
CA LYS A 94 6.14 -18.49 -6.17
C LYS A 94 5.58 -17.17 -5.62
N ALA A 95 6.23 -16.04 -5.88
CA ALA A 95 5.71 -14.72 -5.48
C ALA A 95 4.41 -14.35 -6.23
N ARG A 96 4.33 -14.65 -7.52
CA ARG A 96 3.11 -14.48 -8.33
C ARG A 96 1.95 -15.30 -7.80
N GLU A 97 2.19 -16.58 -7.51
CA GLU A 97 1.20 -17.47 -6.93
C GLU A 97 0.69 -16.95 -5.59
N ARG A 98 1.58 -16.58 -4.67
CA ARG A 98 1.20 -16.00 -3.38
C ARG A 98 0.40 -14.72 -3.53
N TYR A 99 0.83 -13.82 -4.42
CA TYR A 99 0.12 -12.58 -4.71
C TYR A 99 -1.29 -12.86 -5.24
N PHE A 100 -1.44 -13.68 -6.29
CA PHE A 100 -2.76 -13.99 -6.85
C PHE A 100 -3.67 -14.71 -5.85
N ALA A 101 -3.11 -15.65 -5.08
CA ALA A 101 -3.85 -16.32 -4.03
C ALA A 101 -4.34 -15.35 -2.96
N ALA A 102 -3.53 -14.37 -2.55
CA ALA A 102 -3.91 -13.33 -1.61
C ALA A 102 -4.99 -12.38 -2.18
N VAL A 103 -4.81 -11.92 -3.43
CA VAL A 103 -5.79 -11.03 -4.11
C VAL A 103 -7.14 -11.71 -4.24
N LYS A 104 -7.17 -13.01 -4.54
CA LYS A 104 -8.42 -13.80 -4.65
C LYS A 104 -9.23 -13.84 -3.34
N GLN A 105 -8.61 -13.59 -2.18
CA GLN A 105 -9.31 -13.56 -0.90
C GLN A 105 -10.02 -12.23 -0.65
N ILE A 106 -9.66 -11.18 -1.39
CA ILE A 106 -10.24 -9.86 -1.26
C ILE A 106 -11.47 -9.79 -2.17
N PRO A 107 -12.68 -9.53 -1.63
CA PRO A 107 -13.86 -9.26 -2.43
C PRO A 107 -13.62 -8.13 -3.44
N GLU A 108 -14.20 -8.26 -4.63
CA GLU A 108 -13.98 -7.33 -5.75
C GLU A 108 -14.31 -5.88 -5.39
N GLU A 109 -15.32 -5.67 -4.55
CA GLU A 109 -15.73 -4.36 -4.07
C GLU A 109 -14.68 -3.64 -3.20
N PHE A 110 -13.79 -4.39 -2.54
CA PHE A 110 -12.76 -3.82 -1.66
C PHE A 110 -11.39 -3.77 -2.34
N TRP A 111 -11.20 -4.50 -3.45
CA TRP A 111 -9.92 -4.59 -4.12
C TRP A 111 -9.38 -3.25 -4.65
N PRO A 112 -10.18 -2.37 -5.29
CA PRO A 112 -9.68 -1.09 -5.81
C PRO A 112 -8.97 -0.26 -4.74
N VAL A 113 -9.59 -0.09 -3.57
CA VAL A 113 -8.99 0.73 -2.50
C VAL A 113 -7.76 0.05 -1.88
N VAL A 114 -7.75 -1.28 -1.75
CA VAL A 114 -6.57 -2.01 -1.28
C VAL A 114 -5.41 -1.82 -2.26
N ARG A 115 -5.66 -1.97 -3.56
CA ARG A 115 -4.65 -1.77 -4.60
C ARG A 115 -4.11 -0.34 -4.60
N GLU A 116 -4.98 0.67 -4.64
CA GLU A 116 -4.59 2.08 -4.71
C GLU A 116 -3.78 2.49 -3.48
N VAL A 117 -4.24 2.14 -2.28
CA VAL A 117 -3.59 2.57 -1.03
C VAL A 117 -2.35 1.75 -0.73
N CYS A 118 -2.40 0.42 -0.89
CA CYS A 118 -1.31 -0.46 -0.52
C CYS A 118 -0.25 -0.61 -1.61
N LEU A 119 -0.62 -0.66 -2.90
CA LEU A 119 0.35 -0.93 -3.97
C LEU A 119 0.76 0.36 -4.70
N GLU A 120 -0.18 1.29 -4.91
CA GLU A 120 0.09 2.50 -5.68
C GLU A 120 0.38 3.73 -4.81
N ASN A 121 0.18 3.61 -3.49
CA ASN A 121 0.35 4.70 -2.52
C ASN A 121 -0.48 5.96 -2.88
N ARG A 122 -1.70 5.74 -3.39
CA ARG A 122 -2.66 6.76 -3.85
C ARG A 122 -3.95 6.72 -3.03
N GLU A 123 -4.58 7.87 -2.86
CA GLU A 123 -5.93 7.92 -2.27
C GLU A 123 -6.94 7.38 -3.28
N ALA A 124 -7.90 6.60 -2.79
CA ALA A 124 -8.99 6.13 -3.63
C ALA A 124 -9.80 7.31 -4.16
N VAL A 125 -9.92 7.40 -5.48
CA VAL A 125 -10.38 8.61 -6.19
C VAL A 125 -11.78 9.00 -5.71
N LEU A 126 -11.85 10.09 -4.95
CA LEU A 126 -13.10 10.76 -4.62
C LEU A 126 -13.45 11.65 -5.82
N THR A 127 -14.58 11.38 -6.48
CA THR A 127 -15.05 12.16 -7.62
C THR A 127 -14.98 13.67 -7.32
N GLU A 128 -14.19 14.41 -8.11
CA GLU A 128 -13.85 15.81 -7.81
C GLU A 128 -15.07 16.73 -7.72
N LYS A 129 -16.17 16.33 -8.37
CA LYS A 129 -17.45 17.05 -8.44
C LYS A 129 -18.35 16.92 -7.19
N ALA A 130 -17.97 16.12 -6.20
CA ALA A 130 -18.76 15.96 -4.98
C ALA A 130 -18.57 17.14 -4.00
N GLY A 131 -19.66 17.61 -3.38
CA GLY A 131 -19.60 18.59 -2.29
C GLY A 131 -18.83 18.05 -1.06
N GLY A 132 -18.36 18.96 -0.19
CA GLY A 132 -17.44 18.61 0.92
C GLY A 132 -17.93 17.48 1.82
N ARG A 133 -19.22 17.49 2.20
CA ARG A 133 -19.84 16.43 3.02
C ARG A 133 -19.79 15.05 2.33
N ARG A 134 -20.20 15.00 1.06
CA ARG A 134 -20.20 13.75 0.28
C ARG A 134 -18.79 13.21 0.08
N LYS A 135 -17.78 14.07 -0.10
CA LYS A 135 -16.37 13.67 -0.13
C LYS A 135 -15.93 13.02 1.17
N GLN A 136 -16.33 13.56 2.32
CA GLN A 136 -16.00 12.99 3.62
C GLN A 136 -16.66 11.62 3.83
N GLU A 137 -17.95 11.49 3.49
CA GLU A 137 -18.69 10.22 3.56
C GLU A 137 -18.06 9.13 2.67
N MET A 138 -17.74 9.46 1.42
CA MET A 138 -17.06 8.54 0.50
C MET A 138 -15.64 8.19 0.99
N SER A 139 -14.90 9.15 1.55
CA SER A 139 -13.57 8.89 2.12
C SER A 139 -13.65 7.94 3.32
N TYR A 140 -14.67 8.09 4.16
CA TYR A 140 -14.91 7.21 5.29
C TYR A 140 -15.27 5.79 4.81
N ALA A 141 -16.15 5.68 3.82
CA ALA A 141 -16.52 4.40 3.22
C ALA A 141 -15.30 3.68 2.63
N ALA A 142 -14.48 4.36 1.84
CA ALA A 142 -13.26 3.81 1.25
C ALA A 142 -12.28 3.27 2.31
N LYS A 143 -12.09 4.00 3.43
CA LYS A 143 -11.22 3.54 4.52
C LYS A 143 -11.78 2.32 5.26
N ARG A 144 -13.11 2.25 5.41
CA ARG A 144 -13.76 1.06 5.98
C ARG A 144 -13.61 -0.15 5.06
N ASP A 145 -13.77 0.05 3.76
CA ASP A 145 -13.60 -0.99 2.75
C ASP A 145 -12.13 -1.45 2.64
N LEU A 146 -11.18 -0.53 2.75
CA LEU A 146 -9.77 -0.85 2.93
C LEU A 146 -9.56 -1.78 4.12
N CYS A 147 -10.11 -1.45 5.29
CA CYS A 147 -9.96 -2.29 6.47
C CYS A 147 -10.56 -3.69 6.25
N ARG A 148 -11.74 -3.78 5.64
CA ARG A 148 -12.39 -5.07 5.32
C ARG A 148 -11.55 -5.92 4.35
N GLY A 149 -10.95 -5.30 3.35
CA GLY A 149 -10.03 -5.97 2.43
C GLY A 149 -8.77 -6.47 3.15
N LEU A 150 -8.19 -5.65 4.03
CA LEU A 150 -7.04 -6.05 4.86
C LEU A 150 -7.40 -7.16 5.85
N ASP A 151 -8.61 -7.18 6.41
CA ASP A 151 -9.08 -8.24 7.31
C ASP A 151 -9.18 -9.60 6.60
N ARG A 152 -9.51 -9.60 5.31
CA ARG A 152 -9.49 -10.81 4.47
C ARG A 152 -8.07 -11.30 4.22
N LEU A 153 -7.15 -10.39 3.94
CA LEU A 153 -5.72 -10.73 3.84
C LEU A 153 -5.17 -11.25 5.16
N ILE A 154 -5.60 -10.68 6.29
CA ILE A 154 -5.20 -11.16 7.61
C ILE A 154 -5.65 -12.60 7.80
N ARG A 155 -6.93 -12.89 7.55
CA ARG A 155 -7.44 -14.27 7.65
C ARG A 155 -6.60 -15.23 6.82
N TYR A 156 -6.29 -14.87 5.57
CA TYR A 156 -5.48 -15.69 4.68
C TYR A 156 -4.02 -15.89 5.13
N TYR A 157 -3.34 -14.83 5.54
CA TYR A 157 -1.91 -14.90 5.87
C TYR A 157 -1.61 -15.51 7.24
N TRP A 158 -2.57 -15.49 8.16
CA TRP A 158 -2.43 -16.04 9.51
C TRP A 158 -3.25 -17.32 9.74
N SER A 159 -3.99 -17.81 8.76
CA SER A 159 -4.60 -19.16 8.80
C SER A 159 -3.64 -20.27 8.38
N VAL A 160 -2.33 -20.01 8.42
CA VAL A 160 -1.26 -20.95 8.07
C VAL A 160 -0.64 -21.49 9.35
#